data_AF-M7T6I1-F1
#
_entry.id   AF-M7T6I1-F1
#
_cell.length_a   1.000
_cell.length_b   1.000
_cell.length_c   1.000
_cell.angle_alpha   90.00
_cell.angle_beta   90.00
_cell.angle_gamma   90.00
#
_symmetry.space_group_name_H-M   'P 1'
#
loop_
_entity.id
_entity.type
_entity.pdbx_description
1 polymer ?
#
loop_
_entity_poly.entity_id
_entity_poly.type
_entity_poly.pdbx_seq_one_letter_code
_entity_poly.pdbx_strand_id
1 'polypeptide(L)'
;MSNTQNVEVKQSQIAGAGRGLFTTADLAPGDLIMSLDRPLVAEPEFQRRLDTCAWCMQRSELDPAQRQKGASMGLPIGFIEVKACTGCRRVVYCSKACQSRAWKREHKYECKIIGQKERPDLPQGVRIVMKLLGRLKADPKDERLRAILQFRPAGQPGLLEVIREQDDKLFSQFQMLSYGASKYVGEPKLDDVDSQTLAQSLFFNVVTNAFELQSPIDDGKLGVGFDPLLCNANHSCDPNAVLVFNQPQTVLRALKPIKKGEEISMHYTDVTNPFSVRQADLKARYYFNCQCPKCKKGAKFPEDAFAKRPEDLSADYCKIADNLISRHEASLHKFFLPVNDEPTQRRLAAMQAEAFSVANRPEGDLEEAEIIATLKMCIGSGMWTWTRQPVPELCRKLFGAYISAGSVYRAFRIGLKRHFEITPKIYPQTFSPDRLIDLWALSTITNVLCGPANQEIYEEFAKSGVDLPKAYFGFLLELRDNLPKMYGVDSPFGRVVEGTYAQLMARGDRTEAQLRELVKEALPSLEIIARKVDIDSL
;
A
#
# COMPACT_ATOMS: atom_id res chain seq x y z
N MET A 1 13.22 -14.21 13.42
CA MET A 1 14.59 -13.66 13.46
C MET A 1 14.84 -12.99 12.12
N SER A 2 15.43 -11.80 12.10
CA SER A 2 15.80 -11.13 10.86
C SER A 2 16.71 -12.02 10.02
N ASN A 3 16.42 -12.18 8.73
CA ASN A 3 17.29 -12.83 7.77
C ASN A 3 17.78 -11.80 6.76
N THR A 4 19.06 -11.43 6.86
CA THR A 4 19.67 -10.41 6.00
C THR A 4 20.95 -10.90 5.33
N GLN A 5 21.24 -12.21 5.38
CA GLN A 5 22.50 -12.79 4.87
C GLN A 5 22.52 -12.87 3.34
N ASN A 6 21.34 -12.85 2.72
CA ASN A 6 21.18 -12.96 1.27
C ASN A 6 21.29 -11.62 0.53
N VAL A 7 21.67 -10.54 1.23
CA VAL A 7 21.76 -9.20 0.67
C VAL A 7 23.01 -8.46 1.12
N GLU A 8 23.46 -7.54 0.29
CA GLU A 8 24.57 -6.64 0.57
C GLU A 8 24.31 -5.26 -0.04
N VAL A 9 24.92 -4.22 0.52
CA VAL A 9 24.81 -2.84 0.00
C VAL A 9 26.05 -2.51 -0.79
N LYS A 10 25.88 -2.06 -2.04
CA LYS A 10 26.96 -1.62 -2.94
C LYS A 10 26.58 -0.31 -3.61
N GLN A 11 27.48 0.24 -4.42
CA GLN A 11 27.13 1.31 -5.34
C GLN A 11 26.13 0.79 -6.40
N SER A 12 25.03 1.51 -6.59
CA SER A 12 23.99 1.19 -7.59
C SER A 12 24.52 1.35 -9.01
N GLN A 13 24.01 0.51 -9.91
CA GLN A 13 24.26 0.64 -11.36
C GLN A 13 23.29 1.64 -12.02
N ILE A 14 22.26 2.07 -11.30
CA ILE A 14 21.32 3.09 -11.76
C ILE A 14 21.98 4.46 -11.61
N ALA A 15 22.10 5.19 -12.72
CA ALA A 15 22.73 6.50 -12.75
C ALA A 15 22.07 7.46 -11.72
N GLY A 16 22.87 8.02 -10.82
CA GLY A 16 22.41 8.97 -9.79
C GLY A 16 21.63 8.36 -8.62
N ALA A 17 21.47 7.04 -8.55
CA ALA A 17 20.77 6.38 -7.44
C ALA A 17 21.62 6.26 -6.16
N GLY A 18 22.95 6.38 -6.27
CA GLY A 18 23.84 6.27 -5.12
C GLY A 18 24.05 4.81 -4.73
N ARG A 19 23.70 4.43 -3.50
CA ARG A 19 23.80 3.04 -3.04
C ARG A 19 22.62 2.20 -3.54
N GLY A 20 22.81 0.89 -3.64
CA GLY A 20 21.82 -0.09 -4.02
C GLY A 20 21.89 -1.33 -3.12
N LEU A 21 20.78 -2.06 -3.01
CA LEU A 21 20.72 -3.36 -2.37
C LEU A 21 20.92 -4.44 -3.43
N PHE A 22 21.79 -5.42 -3.18
CA PHE A 22 22.13 -6.48 -4.13
C PHE A 22 21.92 -7.84 -3.47
N THR A 23 21.52 -8.85 -4.25
CA THR A 23 21.41 -10.21 -3.71
C THR A 23 22.74 -10.95 -3.76
N THR A 24 22.99 -11.81 -2.77
CA THR A 24 24.16 -12.70 -2.71
C THR A 24 23.85 -14.13 -3.17
N ALA A 25 22.62 -14.40 -3.60
CA ALA A 25 22.13 -15.70 -4.03
C ALA A 25 21.32 -15.61 -5.34
N ASP A 26 21.14 -16.75 -6.01
CA ASP A 26 20.14 -16.87 -7.07
C ASP A 26 18.76 -17.08 -6.44
N LEU A 27 17.75 -16.36 -6.92
CA LEU A 27 16.40 -16.33 -6.38
C LEU A 27 15.37 -16.61 -7.47
N ALA A 28 14.38 -17.45 -7.16
CA ALA A 28 13.20 -17.70 -7.97
C ALA A 28 12.04 -16.77 -7.55
N PRO A 29 11.01 -16.59 -8.42
CA PRO A 29 9.81 -15.82 -8.06
C PRO A 29 9.12 -16.40 -6.81
N GLY A 30 8.89 -15.54 -5.81
CA GLY A 30 8.31 -15.89 -4.51
C GLY A 30 9.34 -16.11 -3.39
N ASP A 31 10.63 -16.25 -3.74
CA ASP A 31 11.68 -16.50 -2.75
C ASP A 31 11.86 -15.33 -1.78
N LEU A 32 12.26 -15.69 -0.55
CA LEU A 32 12.61 -14.75 0.48
C LEU A 32 13.97 -14.11 0.18
N ILE A 33 13.98 -12.80 -0.10
CA ILE A 33 15.21 -12.02 -0.28
C ILE A 33 15.80 -11.67 1.08
N MET A 34 15.01 -11.02 1.92
CA MET A 34 15.39 -10.69 3.29
C MET A 34 14.15 -10.52 4.17
N SER A 35 14.33 -10.64 5.48
CA SER A 35 13.30 -10.30 6.47
C SER A 35 13.90 -9.51 7.63
N LEU A 36 13.10 -8.60 8.17
CA LEU A 36 13.37 -7.85 9.38
C LEU A 36 12.31 -8.21 10.40
N ASP A 37 12.69 -8.70 11.59
CA ASP A 37 11.73 -8.97 12.66
C ASP A 37 10.87 -7.76 13.00
N ARG A 38 11.47 -6.57 12.91
CA ARG A 38 10.82 -5.27 12.93
C ARG A 38 11.77 -4.23 12.33
N PRO A 39 11.30 -3.37 11.41
CA PRO A 39 12.13 -2.30 10.85
C PRO A 39 12.64 -1.34 11.95
N LEU A 40 13.74 -0.62 11.66
CA LEU A 40 14.36 0.33 12.57
C LEU A 40 13.35 1.34 13.14
N VAL A 41 12.48 1.84 12.26
CA VAL A 41 11.31 2.65 12.57
C VAL A 41 10.06 1.89 12.15
N ALA A 42 9.05 1.85 13.02
CA ALA A 42 7.67 1.55 12.68
C ALA A 42 6.81 2.44 13.58
N GLU A 43 6.08 3.36 12.96
CA GLU A 43 5.25 4.35 13.66
C GLU A 43 3.81 4.28 13.15
N PRO A 44 2.82 4.05 14.03
CA PRO A 44 1.42 4.10 13.64
C PRO A 44 1.03 5.45 13.02
N GLU A 45 0.04 5.44 12.14
CA GLU A 45 -0.64 6.66 11.69
C GLU A 45 -1.26 7.37 12.89
N PHE A 46 -1.40 8.70 12.76
CA PHE A 46 -1.96 9.54 13.83
C PHE A 46 -3.32 9.03 14.33
N GLN A 47 -4.19 8.63 13.42
CA GLN A 47 -5.53 8.11 13.68
C GLN A 47 -5.51 6.69 14.26
N ARG A 48 -4.41 5.94 14.06
CA ARG A 48 -4.26 4.54 14.46
C ARG A 48 -3.55 4.33 15.79
N ARG A 49 -3.01 5.40 16.40
CA ARG A 49 -2.21 5.29 17.64
C ARG A 49 -2.95 4.66 18.83
N LEU A 50 -4.28 4.71 18.85
CA LEU A 50 -5.14 4.18 19.93
C LEU A 50 -5.84 2.87 19.58
N ASP A 51 -5.87 2.46 18.31
CA ASP A 51 -6.41 1.16 17.89
C ASP A 51 -5.32 0.15 17.50
N THR A 52 -4.08 0.61 17.29
CA THR A 52 -2.99 -0.21 16.75
C THR A 52 -1.86 -0.33 17.76
N CYS A 53 -1.40 -1.56 18.02
CA CYS A 53 -0.31 -1.80 18.95
C CYS A 53 0.97 -1.11 18.47
N ALA A 54 1.51 -0.19 19.27
CA ALA A 54 2.70 0.60 18.93
C ALA A 54 4.01 -0.21 18.76
N TRP A 55 3.98 -1.51 19.06
CA TRP A 55 5.12 -2.41 18.83
C TRP A 55 4.92 -3.33 17.64
N CYS A 56 3.88 -4.19 17.67
CA CYS A 56 3.67 -5.22 16.64
C CYS A 56 2.85 -4.71 15.45
N MET A 57 2.25 -3.52 15.54
CA MET A 57 1.38 -2.91 14.53
C MET A 57 0.11 -3.72 14.22
N GLN A 58 -0.23 -4.73 15.03
CA GLN A 58 -1.55 -5.35 14.93
C GLN A 58 -2.63 -4.37 15.38
N ARG A 59 -3.72 -4.33 14.61
CA ARG A 59 -4.88 -3.48 14.84
C ARG A 59 -5.93 -4.19 15.69
N SER A 60 -6.54 -3.44 16.60
CA SER A 60 -7.70 -3.82 17.40
C SER A 60 -8.97 -3.23 16.80
N GLU A 61 -10.08 -3.92 16.96
CA GLU A 61 -11.41 -3.30 16.91
C GLU A 61 -11.74 -2.84 18.33
N LEU A 62 -12.02 -1.55 18.52
CA LEU A 62 -12.25 -0.97 19.85
C LEU A 62 -13.70 -1.14 20.30
N ASP A 63 -14.64 -1.27 19.36
CA ASP A 63 -16.05 -1.57 19.65
C ASP A 63 -16.26 -3.09 19.82
N PRO A 64 -16.62 -3.56 21.03
CA PRO A 64 -16.89 -4.98 21.27
C PRO A 64 -17.99 -5.57 20.36
N ALA A 65 -19.02 -4.77 20.03
CA ALA A 65 -20.11 -5.22 19.17
C ALA A 65 -19.63 -5.40 17.72
N GLN A 66 -18.80 -4.49 17.21
CA GLN A 66 -18.20 -4.64 15.88
C GLN A 66 -17.21 -5.81 15.84
N ARG A 67 -16.46 -6.05 16.91
CA ARG A 67 -15.59 -7.23 17.02
C ARG A 67 -16.38 -8.52 16.96
N GLN A 68 -17.49 -8.60 17.71
CA GLN A 68 -18.38 -9.77 17.69
C GLN A 68 -19.07 -9.95 16.33
N LYS A 69 -19.51 -8.86 15.70
CA LYS A 69 -20.12 -8.87 14.37
C LYS A 69 -19.13 -9.31 13.29
N GLY A 70 -17.89 -8.83 13.34
CA GLY A 70 -16.81 -9.26 12.45
C GLY A 70 -16.55 -10.77 12.58
N ALA A 71 -16.38 -11.23 13.81
CA ALA A 71 -16.18 -12.65 14.10
C ALA A 71 -17.35 -13.53 13.61
N SER A 72 -18.61 -13.08 13.76
CA SER A 72 -19.78 -13.84 13.29
C SER A 72 -19.93 -13.86 11.77
N MET A 73 -19.44 -12.85 11.06
CA MET A 73 -19.38 -12.80 9.60
C MET A 73 -18.17 -13.55 9.01
N GLY A 74 -17.32 -14.16 9.86
CA GLY A 74 -16.05 -14.75 9.44
C GLY A 74 -15.03 -13.72 8.96
N LEU A 75 -15.28 -12.43 9.23
CA LEU A 75 -14.40 -11.34 8.88
C LEU A 75 -13.30 -11.20 9.94
N PRO A 76 -12.04 -11.00 9.52
CA PRO A 76 -10.90 -10.94 10.43
C PRO A 76 -10.75 -9.59 11.16
N ILE A 77 -11.88 -8.97 11.54
CA ILE A 77 -11.90 -7.65 12.18
C ILE A 77 -11.39 -7.78 13.63
N GLY A 78 -10.16 -7.30 13.88
CA GLY A 78 -9.70 -6.83 15.18
C GLY A 78 -9.77 -7.81 16.35
N PHE A 79 -9.20 -9.02 16.20
CA PHE A 79 -9.21 -10.06 17.25
C PHE A 79 -8.40 -9.73 18.51
N ILE A 80 -7.51 -8.75 18.47
CA ILE A 80 -6.63 -8.45 19.60
C ILE A 80 -7.20 -7.33 20.46
N GLU A 81 -7.16 -7.51 21.78
CA GLU A 81 -7.40 -6.40 22.71
C GLU A 81 -6.13 -5.59 22.92
N VAL A 82 -6.28 -4.27 23.08
CA VAL A 82 -5.16 -3.36 23.34
C VAL A 82 -5.38 -2.55 24.61
N LYS A 83 -4.30 -2.24 25.31
CA LYS A 83 -4.31 -1.42 26.54
C LYS A 83 -3.41 -0.21 26.39
N ALA A 84 -3.90 0.95 26.82
CA ALA A 84 -3.14 2.19 26.78
C ALA A 84 -1.93 2.14 27.72
N CYS A 85 -0.84 2.81 27.31
CA CYS A 85 0.29 3.07 28.19
C CYS A 85 -0.18 3.86 29.41
N THR A 86 0.12 3.39 30.62
CA THR A 86 -0.28 4.06 31.86
C THR A 86 0.40 5.41 32.06
N GLY A 87 1.60 5.60 31.50
CA GLY A 87 2.36 6.84 31.60
C GLY A 87 1.80 7.97 30.73
N CYS A 88 1.70 7.75 29.41
CA CYS A 88 1.26 8.81 28.50
C CYS A 88 -0.20 8.73 28.06
N ARG A 89 -0.82 7.54 28.09
CA ARG A 89 -2.15 7.25 27.51
C ARG A 89 -2.33 7.64 26.02
N ARG A 90 -1.23 7.90 25.30
CA ARG A 90 -1.23 8.29 23.87
C ARG A 90 -0.89 7.16 22.90
N VAL A 91 -0.52 5.97 23.42
CA VAL A 91 -0.22 4.78 22.63
C VAL A 91 -0.79 3.54 23.32
N VAL A 92 -1.05 2.48 22.54
CA VAL A 92 -1.61 1.22 23.04
C VAL A 92 -0.73 0.01 22.73
N TYR A 93 -0.90 -1.07 23.51
CA TYR A 93 -0.18 -2.33 23.35
C TYR A 93 -1.11 -3.53 23.49
N CYS A 94 -0.92 -4.56 22.66
CA CYS A 94 -1.70 -5.81 22.74
C CYS A 94 -1.25 -6.73 23.88
N SER A 95 -0.05 -6.52 24.44
CA SER A 95 0.52 -7.38 25.47
C SER A 95 1.59 -6.66 26.28
N LYS A 96 1.83 -7.15 27.50
CA LYS A 96 2.97 -6.73 28.34
C LYS A 96 4.30 -6.94 27.61
N ALA A 97 4.45 -8.03 26.84
CA ALA A 97 5.64 -8.29 26.05
C ALA A 97 5.90 -7.20 25.00
N CYS A 98 4.87 -6.78 24.25
CA CYS A 98 4.97 -5.68 23.30
C CYS A 98 5.31 -4.35 23.99
N GLN A 99 4.64 -4.03 25.11
CA GLN A 99 4.93 -2.82 25.89
C GLN A 99 6.38 -2.81 26.40
N SER A 100 6.88 -3.92 26.95
CA SER A 100 8.25 -4.03 27.45
C SER A 100 9.29 -3.88 26.34
N ARG A 101 9.06 -4.49 25.17
CA ARG A 101 9.95 -4.36 24.01
C ARG A 101 9.98 -2.91 23.49
N ALA A 102 8.81 -2.27 23.37
CA ALA A 102 8.70 -0.87 22.98
C ALA A 102 9.41 0.05 23.97
N TRP A 103 9.20 -0.14 25.28
CA TRP A 103 9.85 0.65 26.31
C TRP A 103 11.37 0.57 26.24
N LYS A 104 11.92 -0.65 26.17
CA LYS A 104 13.38 -0.88 26.11
C LYS A 104 14.02 -0.17 24.92
N ARG A 105 13.38 -0.26 23.75
CA ARG A 105 13.92 0.23 22.48
C ARG A 105 13.67 1.71 22.22
N GLU A 106 12.44 2.21 22.38
CA GLU A 106 12.09 3.53 21.82
C GLU A 106 11.04 4.34 22.61
N HIS A 107 10.03 3.73 23.23
CA HIS A 107 8.93 4.49 23.83
C HIS A 107 9.34 5.32 25.06
N LYS A 108 10.36 4.88 25.82
CA LYS A 108 10.86 5.62 26.99
C LYS A 108 11.34 7.03 26.68
N TYR A 109 11.76 7.26 25.42
CA TYR A 109 12.27 8.56 24.97
C TYR A 109 11.17 9.56 24.61
N GLU A 110 9.94 9.11 24.35
CA GLU A 110 8.82 9.99 24.01
C GLU A 110 7.72 10.03 25.09
N CYS A 111 7.60 9.00 25.94
CA CYS A 111 6.44 8.81 26.84
C CYS A 111 6.14 10.04 27.70
N LYS A 112 7.15 10.59 28.40
CA LYS A 112 6.96 11.77 29.26
C LYS A 112 6.62 13.03 28.45
N ILE A 113 7.15 13.12 27.23
CA ILE A 113 6.96 14.27 26.34
C ILE A 113 5.52 14.28 25.85
N ILE A 114 5.05 13.19 25.23
CA ILE A 114 3.68 13.13 24.69
C ILE A 114 2.61 12.99 25.78
N GLY A 115 2.99 12.60 27.00
CA GLY A 115 2.09 12.48 28.16
C GLY A 115 1.69 13.80 28.82
N GLN A 116 2.26 14.94 28.40
CA GLN A 116 1.85 16.25 28.93
C GLN A 116 0.41 16.57 28.52
N LYS A 117 -0.41 17.02 29.48
CA LYS A 117 -1.86 17.25 29.27
C LYS A 117 -2.12 18.33 28.23
N GLU A 118 -1.35 19.40 28.30
CA GLU A 118 -1.48 20.59 27.47
C GLU A 118 -0.82 20.41 26.09
N ARG A 119 -0.06 19.33 25.90
CA ARG A 119 0.61 19.05 24.63
C ARG A 119 -0.41 18.46 23.63
N PRO A 120 -0.59 19.10 22.46
CA PRO A 120 -1.36 18.49 21.38
C PRO A 120 -0.66 17.21 20.92
N ASP A 121 -1.41 16.34 20.25
CA ASP A 121 -0.79 15.19 19.61
C ASP A 121 0.26 15.64 18.60
N LEU A 122 1.44 15.04 18.68
CA LEU A 122 2.55 15.38 17.81
C LEU A 122 2.44 14.63 16.48
N PRO A 123 2.80 15.27 15.34
CA PRO A 123 2.85 14.61 14.05
C PRO A 123 3.78 13.39 14.03
N GLN A 124 3.49 12.44 13.14
CA GLN A 124 4.21 11.17 13.01
C GLN A 124 5.73 11.37 12.86
N GLY A 125 6.16 12.26 11.96
CA GLY A 125 7.58 12.57 11.73
C GLY A 125 8.29 13.12 12.98
N VAL A 126 7.60 13.94 13.79
CA VAL A 126 8.15 14.49 15.04
C VAL A 126 8.40 13.37 16.04
N ARG A 127 7.43 12.47 16.21
CA ARG A 127 7.56 11.32 17.14
C ARG A 127 8.66 10.36 16.71
N ILE A 128 8.78 10.10 15.40
CA ILE A 128 9.87 9.30 14.85
C ILE A 128 11.23 9.93 15.22
N VAL A 129 11.42 11.21 14.90
CA VAL A 129 12.70 11.89 15.15
C VAL A 129 13.00 12.00 16.65
N MET A 130 12.02 12.26 17.50
CA MET A 130 12.20 12.22 18.96
C MET A 130 12.74 10.87 19.45
N LYS A 131 12.16 9.76 18.97
CA LYS A 131 12.63 8.41 19.33
C LYS A 131 14.03 8.14 18.81
N LEU A 132 14.36 8.58 17.59
CA LEU A 132 15.70 8.42 17.01
C LEU A 132 16.75 9.24 17.76
N LEU A 133 16.48 10.51 18.02
CA LEU A 133 17.37 11.40 18.76
C LEU A 133 17.56 10.94 20.21
N GLY A 134 16.49 10.50 20.88
CA GLY A 134 16.58 9.95 22.23
C GLY A 134 17.45 8.69 22.29
N ARG A 135 17.36 7.81 21.28
CA ARG A 135 18.23 6.64 21.15
C ARG A 135 19.68 7.03 20.85
N LEU A 136 19.94 7.93 19.91
CA LEU A 136 21.28 8.45 19.62
C LEU A 136 21.91 9.13 20.84
N LYS A 137 21.13 9.85 21.65
CA LYS A 137 21.60 10.43 22.91
C LYS A 137 22.03 9.36 23.92
N ALA A 138 21.34 8.22 23.94
CA ALA A 138 21.64 7.12 24.86
C ALA A 138 22.79 6.23 24.36
N ASP A 139 22.92 6.07 23.04
CA ASP A 139 24.00 5.35 22.38
C ASP A 139 24.44 6.11 21.11
N PRO A 140 25.39 7.05 21.25
CA PRO A 140 25.88 7.82 20.12
C PRO A 140 26.55 6.97 19.04
N LYS A 141 27.00 5.75 19.37
CA LYS A 141 27.73 4.87 18.45
C LYS A 141 26.84 3.91 17.67
N ASP A 142 25.51 3.98 17.81
CA ASP A 142 24.57 3.13 17.06
C ASP A 142 24.71 3.37 15.55
N GLU A 143 25.45 2.48 14.88
CA GLU A 143 25.77 2.57 13.45
C GLU A 143 24.51 2.56 12.58
N ARG A 144 23.46 1.86 13.00
CA ARG A 144 22.19 1.81 12.24
C ARG A 144 21.47 3.16 12.28
N LEU A 145 21.52 3.86 13.41
CA LEU A 145 20.97 5.22 13.51
C LEU A 145 21.83 6.22 12.74
N ARG A 146 23.15 6.11 12.81
CA ARG A 146 24.08 6.99 12.05
C ARG A 146 23.94 6.78 10.54
N ALA A 147 23.69 5.55 10.10
CA ALA A 147 23.47 5.23 8.69
C ALA A 147 22.29 6.00 8.07
N ILE A 148 21.31 6.43 8.87
CA ILE A 148 20.19 7.27 8.40
C ILE A 148 20.71 8.56 7.78
N LEU A 149 21.77 9.16 8.31
CA LEU A 149 22.32 10.44 7.83
C LEU A 149 22.93 10.34 6.43
N GLN A 150 23.26 9.12 5.97
CA GLN A 150 23.81 8.88 4.64
C GLN A 150 22.74 8.76 3.55
N PHE A 151 21.44 8.73 3.92
CA PHE A 151 20.35 8.67 2.95
C PHE A 151 20.09 10.04 2.31
N ARG A 152 19.47 10.03 1.13
CA ARG A 152 18.95 11.24 0.49
C ARG A 152 17.67 11.69 1.22
N PRO A 153 17.39 13.00 1.30
CA PRO A 153 18.15 14.07 0.69
C PRO A 153 19.36 14.56 1.49
N ALA A 154 19.41 14.42 2.81
CA ALA A 154 20.42 15.07 3.64
C ALA A 154 21.86 14.55 3.44
N GLY A 155 22.01 13.29 3.04
CA GLY A 155 23.30 12.67 2.72
C GLY A 155 23.86 13.05 1.34
N GLN A 156 23.10 13.80 0.53
CA GLN A 156 23.57 14.33 -0.75
C GLN A 156 23.80 15.84 -0.63
N PRO A 157 25.05 16.33 -0.81
CA PRO A 157 25.35 17.76 -0.80
C PRO A 157 24.47 18.54 -1.79
N GLY A 158 23.90 19.66 -1.35
CA GLY A 158 23.11 20.57 -2.20
C GLY A 158 21.63 20.17 -2.39
N LEU A 159 21.22 18.94 -2.03
CA LEU A 159 19.87 18.47 -2.36
C LEU A 159 18.80 19.10 -1.45
N LEU A 160 19.12 19.43 -0.19
CA LEU A 160 18.18 20.14 0.68
C LEU A 160 17.90 21.56 0.19
N GLU A 161 18.91 22.23 -0.38
CA GLU A 161 18.80 23.54 -0.99
C GLU A 161 17.90 23.49 -2.24
N VAL A 162 18.09 22.48 -3.10
CA VAL A 162 17.22 22.24 -4.26
C VAL A 162 15.77 22.00 -3.83
N ILE A 163 15.55 21.23 -2.76
CA ILE A 163 14.20 20.99 -2.23
C ILE A 163 13.57 22.30 -1.75
N ARG A 164 14.33 23.13 -1.03
CA ARG A 164 13.87 24.46 -0.59
C ARG A 164 13.51 25.36 -1.76
N GLU A 165 14.31 25.36 -2.83
CA GLU A 165 14.04 26.15 -4.03
C GLU A 165 12.78 25.66 -4.78
N GLN A 166 12.48 24.35 -4.73
CA GLN A 166 11.29 23.77 -5.36
C GLN A 166 10.02 23.99 -4.53
N ASP A 167 10.09 23.87 -3.20
CA ASP A 167 8.95 24.02 -2.29
C ASP A 167 9.39 24.55 -0.91
N ASP A 168 9.62 25.86 -0.85
CA ASP A 168 10.08 26.55 0.37
C ASP A 168 9.08 26.41 1.54
N LYS A 169 7.78 26.30 1.23
CA LYS A 169 6.72 26.13 2.23
C LYS A 169 6.84 24.75 2.89
N LEU A 170 6.93 23.68 2.10
CA LEU A 170 7.13 22.33 2.63
C LEU A 170 8.44 22.23 3.41
N PHE A 171 9.51 22.81 2.87
CA PHE A 171 10.83 22.81 3.51
C PHE A 171 10.78 23.48 4.89
N SER A 172 10.20 24.67 4.97
CA SER A 172 10.03 25.43 6.22
C SER A 172 9.17 24.68 7.24
N GLN A 173 8.11 23.99 6.79
CA GLN A 173 7.31 23.13 7.67
C GLN A 173 8.15 21.99 8.27
N PHE A 174 8.92 21.28 7.44
CA PHE A 174 9.75 20.16 7.91
C PHE A 174 10.87 20.65 8.84
N GLN A 175 11.45 21.83 8.57
CA GLN A 175 12.41 22.47 9.46
C GLN A 175 11.80 22.80 10.83
N MET A 176 10.59 23.35 10.87
CA MET A 176 9.90 23.63 12.14
C MET A 176 9.58 22.36 12.93
N LEU A 177 9.08 21.31 12.26
CA LEU A 177 8.75 20.03 12.89
C LEU A 177 10.00 19.33 13.46
N SER A 178 11.10 19.30 12.70
CA SER A 178 12.37 18.73 13.15
C SER A 178 13.00 19.51 14.30
N TYR A 179 12.93 20.84 14.27
CA TYR A 179 13.35 21.69 15.39
C TYR A 179 12.55 21.40 16.67
N GLY A 180 11.22 21.29 16.57
CA GLY A 180 10.37 20.89 17.69
C GLY A 180 10.77 19.54 18.29
N ALA A 181 11.04 18.54 17.43
CA ALA A 181 11.52 17.23 17.87
C ALA A 181 12.83 17.33 18.68
N SER A 182 13.81 18.10 18.20
CA SER A 182 15.09 18.35 18.88
C SER A 182 14.90 19.02 20.24
N LYS A 183 14.08 20.08 20.32
CA LYS A 183 13.80 20.78 21.57
C LYS A 183 13.18 19.86 22.62
N TYR A 184 12.25 19.00 22.21
CA TYR A 184 11.59 18.08 23.15
C TYR A 184 12.54 17.06 23.79
N VAL A 185 13.62 16.67 23.11
CA VAL A 185 14.60 15.69 23.62
C VAL A 185 15.83 16.34 24.28
N GLY A 186 15.83 17.67 24.40
CA GLY A 186 16.92 18.44 25.01
C GLY A 186 18.16 18.50 24.11
N GLU A 187 17.94 18.74 22.82
CA GLU A 187 18.95 19.18 21.84
C GLU A 187 20.24 18.33 21.80
N PRO A 188 20.14 17.01 21.60
CA PRO A 188 21.32 16.17 21.47
C PRO A 188 22.14 16.56 20.24
N LYS A 189 23.46 16.59 20.41
CA LYS A 189 24.45 16.77 19.35
C LYS A 189 25.12 15.44 19.05
N LEU A 190 25.61 15.28 17.82
CA LEU A 190 26.35 14.10 17.40
C LEU A 190 27.63 14.56 16.70
N ASP A 191 28.77 14.24 17.31
CA ASP A 191 30.08 14.77 16.90
C ASP A 191 30.02 16.31 16.75
N ASP A 192 30.44 16.84 15.61
CA ASP A 192 30.42 18.26 15.27
C ASP A 192 29.09 18.73 14.63
N VAL A 193 28.10 17.84 14.50
CA VAL A 193 26.78 18.19 13.95
C VAL A 193 25.89 18.74 15.06
N ASP A 194 25.44 19.98 14.90
CA ASP A 194 24.52 20.62 15.83
C ASP A 194 23.13 19.93 15.83
N SER A 195 22.35 20.17 16.88
CA SER A 195 21.10 19.44 17.09
C SER A 195 20.01 19.76 16.06
N GLN A 196 19.99 20.97 15.52
CA GLN A 196 18.99 21.37 14.53
C GLN A 196 19.31 20.68 13.20
N THR A 197 20.56 20.73 12.75
CA THR A 197 21.01 20.04 11.54
C THR A 197 20.78 18.54 11.67
N LEU A 198 21.17 17.94 12.81
CA LEU A 198 20.96 16.51 13.06
C LEU A 198 19.48 16.11 12.97
N ALA A 199 18.60 16.88 13.62
CA ALA A 199 17.16 16.59 13.61
C ALA A 199 16.55 16.78 12.22
N GLN A 200 16.96 17.81 11.49
CA GLN A 200 16.51 18.06 10.13
C GLN A 200 16.94 16.93 9.19
N SER A 201 18.21 16.50 9.24
CA SER A 201 18.72 15.40 8.43
C SER A 201 17.95 14.10 8.70
N LEU A 202 17.73 13.75 9.98
CA LEU A 202 16.94 12.57 10.34
C LEU A 202 15.49 12.68 9.86
N PHE A 203 14.86 13.85 9.98
CA PHE A 203 13.47 14.06 9.58
C PHE A 203 13.31 13.86 8.08
N PHE A 204 14.07 14.60 7.27
CA PHE A 204 14.00 14.52 5.81
C PHE A 204 14.33 13.11 5.31
N ASN A 205 15.41 12.51 5.82
CA ASN A 205 15.83 11.19 5.36
C ASN A 205 14.80 10.11 5.72
N VAL A 206 14.20 10.15 6.90
CA VAL A 206 13.19 9.14 7.25
C VAL A 206 11.88 9.40 6.49
N VAL A 207 11.37 10.63 6.47
CA VAL A 207 10.07 10.92 5.82
C VAL A 207 10.10 10.67 4.32
N THR A 208 11.20 10.99 3.63
CA THR A 208 11.34 10.76 2.18
C THR A 208 11.55 9.28 1.83
N ASN A 209 12.15 8.48 2.71
CA ASN A 209 12.48 7.07 2.41
C ASN A 209 11.58 6.06 3.14
N ALA A 210 10.61 6.53 3.93
CA ALA A 210 9.72 5.64 4.65
C ALA A 210 8.79 4.89 3.69
N PHE A 211 8.65 3.59 3.93
CA PHE A 211 7.69 2.73 3.27
C PHE A 211 6.41 2.63 4.08
N GLU A 212 5.30 2.31 3.41
CA GLU A 212 4.02 2.14 4.06
C GLU A 212 3.94 0.82 4.83
N LEU A 213 3.35 0.86 6.02
CA LEU A 213 2.99 -0.33 6.79
C LEU A 213 1.50 -0.56 6.61
N GLN A 214 1.15 -1.56 5.82
CA GLN A 214 -0.24 -1.89 5.49
C GLN A 214 -0.61 -3.26 6.05
N SER A 215 -1.85 -3.39 6.50
CA SER A 215 -2.42 -4.66 6.93
C SER A 215 -3.01 -5.38 5.72
N PRO A 216 -2.58 -6.63 5.42
CA PRO A 216 -3.19 -7.40 4.32
C PRO A 216 -4.58 -7.96 4.66
N ILE A 217 -5.01 -7.82 5.91
CA ILE A 217 -6.26 -8.38 6.42
C ILE A 217 -7.46 -7.51 6.02
N ASP A 218 -7.28 -6.19 6.12
CA ASP A 218 -8.30 -5.16 5.90
C ASP A 218 -7.83 -4.07 4.94
N ASP A 219 -6.70 -4.30 4.26
CA ASP A 219 -6.03 -3.35 3.36
C ASP A 219 -5.69 -1.99 4.00
N GLY A 220 -5.79 -1.89 5.33
CA GLY A 220 -5.70 -0.62 6.03
C GLY A 220 -4.25 -0.14 6.17
N LYS A 221 -4.02 1.14 5.86
CA LYS A 221 -2.77 1.82 6.24
C LYS A 221 -2.67 1.90 7.76
N LEU A 222 -1.62 1.30 8.31
CA LEU A 222 -1.34 1.25 9.75
C LEU A 222 -0.36 2.34 10.17
N GLY A 223 0.58 2.71 9.30
CA GLY A 223 1.68 3.59 9.65
C GLY A 223 2.78 3.62 8.61
N VAL A 224 3.97 4.05 9.05
CA VAL A 224 5.18 4.11 8.20
C VAL A 224 6.34 3.36 8.84
N GLY A 225 7.20 2.80 7.99
CA GLY A 225 8.39 2.07 8.37
C GLY A 225 9.64 2.62 7.69
N PHE A 226 10.80 2.46 8.34
CA PHE A 226 12.10 2.76 7.74
C PHE A 226 13.13 1.79 8.30
N ASP A 227 14.01 1.28 7.44
CA ASP A 227 15.17 0.50 7.86
C ASP A 227 16.39 0.80 6.99
N PRO A 228 17.55 1.16 7.58
CA PRO A 228 18.71 1.62 6.83
C PRO A 228 19.38 0.54 5.97
N LEU A 229 19.02 -0.74 6.13
CA LEU A 229 19.43 -1.79 5.18
C LEU A 229 18.45 -1.86 4.01
N LEU A 230 17.17 -2.09 4.32
CA LEU A 230 16.11 -2.28 3.33
C LEU A 230 15.92 -1.08 2.39
N CYS A 231 15.98 0.15 2.93
CA CYS A 231 15.77 1.37 2.16
C CYS A 231 16.88 1.66 1.13
N ASN A 232 17.93 0.82 1.01
CA ASN A 232 18.87 0.89 -0.13
C ASN A 232 18.34 0.22 -1.39
N ALA A 233 17.23 -0.53 -1.34
CA ALA A 233 16.64 -1.12 -2.54
C ALA A 233 15.98 -0.03 -3.39
N ASN A 234 16.63 0.33 -4.50
CA ASN A 234 16.23 1.46 -5.34
C ASN A 234 14.90 1.23 -6.07
N HIS A 235 14.37 2.32 -6.62
CA HIS A 235 13.17 2.25 -7.45
C HIS A 235 13.44 1.67 -8.84
N SER A 236 12.52 0.82 -9.32
CA SER A 236 12.31 0.55 -10.74
C SER A 236 10.81 0.54 -11.05
N CYS A 237 10.40 1.09 -12.20
CA CYS A 237 9.02 0.94 -12.67
C CYS A 237 8.75 -0.46 -13.25
N ASP A 238 9.78 -1.30 -13.33
CA ASP A 238 9.68 -2.74 -13.59
C ASP A 238 10.48 -3.48 -12.49
N PRO A 239 9.94 -3.53 -11.25
CA PRO A 239 10.69 -4.04 -10.10
C PRO A 239 10.90 -5.55 -10.20
N ASN A 240 11.95 -6.03 -9.54
CA ASN A 240 12.20 -7.46 -9.34
C ASN A 240 11.87 -7.93 -7.92
N ALA A 241 11.57 -7.01 -6.99
CA ALA A 241 11.16 -7.33 -5.63
C ALA A 241 9.94 -6.53 -5.16
N VAL A 242 9.24 -7.09 -4.17
CA VAL A 242 8.11 -6.47 -3.48
C VAL A 242 8.28 -6.56 -1.97
N LEU A 243 7.89 -5.50 -1.29
CA LEU A 243 7.90 -5.41 0.16
C LEU A 243 6.53 -5.77 0.72
N VAL A 244 6.51 -6.62 1.74
CA VAL A 244 5.30 -7.04 2.45
C VAL A 244 5.46 -6.85 3.95
N PHE A 245 4.36 -6.46 4.61
CA PHE A 245 4.32 -6.29 6.05
C PHE A 245 3.50 -7.36 6.75
N ASN A 246 4.19 -8.16 7.57
CA ASN A 246 3.69 -9.26 8.41
C ASN A 246 3.71 -8.87 9.91
N GLN A 247 3.32 -7.63 10.26
CA GLN A 247 3.02 -7.14 11.61
C GLN A 247 3.69 -7.90 12.79
N PRO A 248 4.90 -7.52 13.26
CA PRO A 248 5.74 -6.41 12.80
C PRO A 248 6.84 -6.79 11.81
N GLN A 249 6.86 -8.03 11.34
CA GLN A 249 7.93 -8.49 10.45
C GLN A 249 7.77 -7.81 9.09
N THR A 250 8.87 -7.32 8.52
CA THR A 250 8.90 -6.82 7.14
C THR A 250 9.64 -7.83 6.28
N VAL A 251 9.07 -8.19 5.13
CA VAL A 251 9.57 -9.26 4.27
C VAL A 251 9.74 -8.72 2.86
N LEU A 252 10.93 -8.88 2.29
CA LEU A 252 11.21 -8.54 0.88
C LEU A 252 11.26 -9.84 0.07
N ARG A 253 10.50 -9.90 -1.03
CA ARG A 253 10.38 -11.10 -1.86
C ARG A 253 10.61 -10.83 -3.32
N ALA A 254 11.12 -11.84 -4.02
CA ALA A 254 11.34 -11.79 -5.45
C ALA A 254 10.02 -11.89 -6.22
N LEU A 255 9.78 -10.97 -7.15
CA LEU A 255 8.66 -11.01 -8.11
C LEU A 255 9.02 -11.79 -9.38
N LYS A 256 10.32 -11.88 -9.67
CA LYS A 256 10.92 -12.43 -10.89
C LYS A 256 12.21 -13.16 -10.51
N PRO A 257 12.81 -13.97 -11.40
CA PRO A 257 14.15 -14.48 -11.16
C PRO A 257 15.15 -13.33 -10.93
N ILE A 258 16.01 -13.46 -9.92
CA ILE A 258 17.09 -12.52 -9.63
C ILE A 258 18.39 -13.32 -9.53
N LYS A 259 19.41 -12.95 -10.29
CA LYS A 259 20.71 -13.63 -10.23
C LYS A 259 21.57 -13.10 -9.10
N LYS A 260 22.44 -13.95 -8.57
CA LYS A 260 23.48 -13.53 -7.62
C LYS A 260 24.24 -12.32 -8.16
N GLY A 261 24.33 -11.28 -7.34
CA GLY A 261 25.00 -10.02 -7.69
C GLY A 261 24.15 -9.03 -8.47
N GLU A 262 22.89 -9.34 -8.79
CA GLU A 262 21.96 -8.37 -9.37
C GLU A 262 21.42 -7.41 -8.31
N GLU A 263 21.12 -6.18 -8.75
CA GLU A 263 20.51 -5.15 -7.92
C GLU A 263 19.03 -5.48 -7.67
N ILE A 264 18.62 -5.39 -6.41
CA ILE A 264 17.25 -5.53 -5.96
C ILE A 264 16.58 -4.16 -6.07
N SER A 265 15.45 -4.12 -6.76
CA SER A 265 14.65 -2.91 -6.96
C SER A 265 13.20 -3.13 -6.57
N MET A 266 12.62 -2.10 -5.95
CA MET A 266 11.23 -2.05 -5.49
C MET A 266 10.46 -0.97 -6.28
N HIS A 267 9.14 -0.95 -6.12
CA HIS A 267 8.34 0.17 -6.61
C HIS A 267 8.13 1.21 -5.48
N TYR A 268 8.24 2.50 -5.82
CA TYR A 268 8.02 3.64 -4.92
C TYR A 268 6.74 4.41 -5.26
N THR A 269 6.20 4.15 -6.46
CA THR A 269 4.92 4.60 -6.98
C THR A 269 4.25 3.39 -7.62
N ASP A 270 2.93 3.47 -7.86
CA ASP A 270 2.20 2.44 -8.59
C ASP A 270 2.75 2.33 -10.02
N VAL A 271 3.28 1.15 -10.34
CA VAL A 271 3.92 0.87 -11.64
C VAL A 271 2.92 0.64 -12.77
N THR A 272 1.63 0.53 -12.43
CA THR A 272 0.50 0.42 -13.36
C THR A 272 -0.02 1.79 -13.81
N ASN A 273 0.42 2.89 -13.18
CA ASN A 273 0.15 4.26 -13.63
C ASN A 273 0.87 4.57 -14.95
N PRO A 274 0.34 5.48 -15.80
CA PRO A 274 1.04 5.92 -17.01
C PRO A 274 2.42 6.54 -16.73
N PHE A 275 3.31 6.50 -17.71
CA PHE A 275 4.68 7.01 -17.64
C PHE A 275 4.77 8.44 -17.08
N SER A 276 3.94 9.36 -17.57
CA SER A 276 3.93 10.76 -17.14
C SER A 276 3.60 10.90 -15.65
N VAL A 277 2.60 10.14 -15.18
CA VAL A 277 2.17 10.09 -13.77
C VAL A 277 3.28 9.52 -12.90
N ARG A 278 3.87 8.37 -13.28
CA ARG A 278 4.99 7.78 -12.53
C ARG A 278 6.17 8.74 -12.39
N GLN A 279 6.56 9.43 -13.47
CA GLN A 279 7.66 10.41 -13.43
C GLN A 279 7.31 11.61 -12.54
N ALA A 280 6.08 12.12 -12.65
CA ALA A 280 5.62 13.24 -11.82
C ALA A 280 5.63 12.89 -10.33
N ASP A 281 5.13 11.70 -9.96
CA ASP A 281 5.10 11.23 -8.57
C ASP A 281 6.50 11.06 -7.99
N LEU A 282 7.40 10.42 -8.75
CA LEU A 282 8.78 10.18 -8.33
C LEU A 282 9.56 11.50 -8.19
N LYS A 283 9.35 12.44 -9.10
CA LYS A 283 9.97 13.77 -9.03
C LYS A 283 9.47 14.54 -7.82
N ALA A 284 8.15 14.56 -7.59
CA ALA A 284 7.54 15.31 -6.50
C ALA A 284 7.90 14.77 -5.11
N ARG A 285 7.95 13.44 -4.95
CA ARG A 285 8.16 12.80 -3.64
C ARG A 285 9.61 12.44 -3.34
N TYR A 286 10.39 12.06 -4.35
CA TYR A 286 11.74 11.51 -4.19
C TYR A 286 12.82 12.34 -4.90
N TYR A 287 12.45 13.43 -5.58
CA TYR A 287 13.37 14.39 -6.20
C TYR A 287 14.32 13.75 -7.23
N PHE A 288 13.82 12.78 -8.01
CA PHE A 288 14.55 12.21 -9.14
C PHE A 288 13.62 11.88 -10.32
N ASN A 289 14.20 11.83 -11.54
CA ASN A 289 13.53 11.30 -12.72
C ASN A 289 13.96 9.83 -12.92
N CYS A 290 13.01 8.92 -13.07
CA CYS A 290 13.30 7.51 -13.19
C CYS A 290 13.92 7.16 -14.54
N GLN A 291 15.07 6.47 -14.50
CA GLN A 291 15.80 6.00 -15.69
C GLN A 291 15.87 4.47 -15.76
N CYS A 292 14.94 3.77 -15.11
CA CYS A 292 14.88 2.30 -15.19
C CYS A 292 14.64 1.81 -16.64
N PRO A 293 14.89 0.52 -16.96
CA PRO A 293 14.70 -0.02 -18.30
C PRO A 293 13.31 0.23 -18.90
N LYS A 294 12.26 0.24 -18.06
CA LYS A 294 10.89 0.60 -18.47
C LYS A 294 10.79 2.07 -18.88
N CYS A 295 11.24 2.99 -18.02
CA CYS A 295 11.17 4.42 -18.30
C CYS A 295 12.06 4.87 -19.46
N LYS A 296 13.19 4.19 -19.73
CA LYS A 296 14.02 4.47 -20.91
C LYS A 296 13.27 4.23 -22.23
N LYS A 297 12.24 3.38 -22.24
CA LYS A 297 11.40 3.14 -23.43
C LYS A 297 10.31 4.22 -23.62
N GLY A 298 10.08 5.08 -22.64
CA GLY A 298 9.05 6.12 -22.66
C GLY A 298 7.62 5.58 -22.48
N ALA A 299 6.64 6.37 -22.93
CA ALA A 299 5.21 6.04 -22.87
C ALA A 299 4.81 5.08 -24.01
N LYS A 300 5.18 3.81 -23.90
CA LYS A 300 5.00 2.77 -24.94
C LYS A 300 4.34 1.48 -24.42
N PHE A 301 3.89 1.46 -23.17
CA PHE A 301 3.32 0.28 -22.55
C PHE A 301 1.79 0.33 -22.54
N PRO A 302 1.10 -0.81 -22.33
CA PRO A 302 -0.36 -0.85 -22.34
C PRO A 302 -1.03 0.17 -21.40
N GLU A 303 -0.43 0.47 -20.25
CA GLU A 303 -0.95 1.46 -19.31
C GLU A 303 -0.85 2.92 -19.80
N ASP A 304 -0.01 3.19 -20.81
CA ASP A 304 0.12 4.52 -21.42
C ASP A 304 -0.98 4.76 -22.48
N ALA A 305 -1.45 3.70 -23.12
CA ALA A 305 -2.36 3.76 -24.26
C ALA A 305 -3.81 3.99 -23.83
N PHE A 306 -4.49 4.91 -24.52
CA PHE A 306 -5.95 5.02 -24.49
C PHE A 306 -6.57 3.99 -25.45
N ALA A 307 -7.84 3.64 -25.23
CA ALA A 307 -8.58 2.72 -26.07
C ALA A 307 -8.85 3.29 -27.49
N LYS A 308 -8.88 4.61 -27.62
CA LYS A 308 -9.05 5.36 -28.88
C LYS A 308 -8.03 6.50 -28.93
N ARG A 309 -7.90 7.16 -30.08
CA ARG A 309 -7.05 8.34 -30.19
C ARG A 309 -7.69 9.49 -29.39
N PRO A 310 -6.91 10.29 -28.65
CA PRO A 310 -7.43 11.44 -27.92
C PRO A 310 -8.29 12.39 -28.77
N GLU A 311 -7.96 12.54 -30.05
CA GLU A 311 -8.67 13.37 -31.02
C GLU A 311 -10.08 12.85 -31.35
N ASP A 312 -10.36 11.57 -31.09
CA ASP A 312 -11.67 10.95 -31.31
C ASP A 312 -12.64 11.14 -30.11
N LEU A 313 -12.31 12.04 -29.17
CA LEU A 313 -13.18 12.37 -28.04
C LEU A 313 -14.47 13.05 -28.52
N SER A 314 -15.62 12.49 -28.15
CA SER A 314 -16.91 13.03 -28.59
C SER A 314 -17.15 14.45 -28.04
N ALA A 315 -17.97 15.23 -28.75
CA ALA A 315 -18.29 16.62 -28.40
C ALA A 315 -18.81 16.80 -26.96
N ASP A 316 -19.59 15.85 -26.43
CA ASP A 316 -20.12 15.97 -25.07
C ASP A 316 -19.03 15.79 -24.00
N TYR A 317 -18.10 14.86 -24.20
CA TYR A 317 -16.94 14.72 -23.32
C TYR A 317 -15.92 15.85 -23.49
N CYS A 318 -15.82 16.48 -24.67
CA CYS A 318 -15.04 17.71 -24.83
C CYS A 318 -15.57 18.82 -23.92
N LYS A 319 -16.90 19.02 -23.83
CA LYS A 319 -17.50 20.02 -22.93
C LYS A 319 -17.19 19.72 -21.45
N ILE A 320 -17.27 18.46 -21.05
CA ILE A 320 -16.92 18.03 -19.69
C ILE A 320 -15.44 18.36 -19.42
N ALA A 321 -14.55 17.98 -20.35
CA ALA A 321 -13.12 18.23 -20.22
C ALA A 321 -12.80 19.73 -20.14
N ASP A 322 -13.45 20.57 -20.96
CA ASP A 322 -13.26 22.02 -20.95
C ASP A 322 -13.58 22.64 -19.59
N ASN A 323 -14.64 22.16 -18.91
CA ASN A 323 -14.98 22.59 -17.56
C ASN A 323 -13.96 22.14 -16.50
N LEU A 324 -13.23 21.04 -16.75
CA LEU A 324 -12.23 20.50 -15.84
C LEU A 324 -10.86 21.18 -15.98
N ILE A 325 -10.56 21.80 -17.12
CA ILE A 325 -9.26 22.45 -17.37
C ILE A 325 -8.97 23.49 -16.28
N SER A 326 -9.91 24.40 -16.03
CA SER A 326 -9.74 25.47 -15.04
C SER A 326 -9.58 24.93 -13.61
N ARG A 327 -10.27 23.83 -13.29
CA ARG A 327 -10.20 23.16 -11.97
C ARG A 327 -8.82 22.55 -11.72
N HIS A 328 -8.17 22.04 -12.77
CA HIS A 328 -6.93 21.25 -12.64
C HIS A 328 -5.68 21.91 -13.21
N GLU A 329 -5.76 23.19 -13.61
CA GLU A 329 -4.71 23.95 -14.31
C GLU A 329 -3.31 23.72 -13.71
N ALA A 330 -3.17 23.82 -12.38
CA ALA A 330 -1.90 23.67 -11.67
C ALA A 330 -1.26 22.28 -11.79
N SER A 331 -2.02 21.26 -12.19
CA SER A 331 -1.59 19.86 -12.23
C SER A 331 -1.61 19.23 -13.61
N LEU A 332 -2.15 19.90 -14.63
CA LEU A 332 -2.28 19.36 -15.99
C LEU A 332 -0.96 18.84 -16.56
N HIS A 333 0.14 19.55 -16.27
CA HIS A 333 1.49 19.18 -16.72
C HIS A 333 1.92 17.76 -16.31
N LYS A 334 1.35 17.18 -15.25
CA LYS A 334 1.60 15.81 -14.82
C LYS A 334 1.00 14.76 -15.76
N PHE A 335 0.00 15.15 -16.54
CA PHE A 335 -0.82 14.26 -17.36
C PHE A 335 -0.68 14.52 -18.86
N PHE A 336 0.22 15.41 -19.27
CA PHE A 336 0.46 15.69 -20.68
C PHE A 336 0.98 14.45 -21.43
N LEU A 337 0.46 14.30 -22.65
CA LEU A 337 0.71 13.18 -23.55
C LEU A 337 1.31 13.72 -24.86
N PRO A 338 2.15 12.97 -25.58
CA PRO A 338 2.60 13.38 -26.90
C PRO A 338 1.44 13.24 -27.92
N VAL A 339 0.66 14.30 -28.10
CA VAL A 339 -0.44 14.41 -29.08
C VAL A 339 -0.17 15.55 -30.07
N ASN A 340 -0.91 15.58 -31.19
CA ASN A 340 -0.63 16.51 -32.29
C ASN A 340 -1.11 17.94 -32.04
N ASP A 341 -2.15 18.14 -31.22
CA ASP A 341 -2.71 19.47 -30.92
C ASP A 341 -2.88 19.73 -29.41
N GLU A 342 -2.67 20.99 -29.03
CA GLU A 342 -2.67 21.44 -27.63
C GLU A 342 -4.06 21.35 -26.97
N PRO A 343 -5.17 21.76 -27.61
CA PRO A 343 -6.50 21.64 -27.00
C PRO A 343 -6.87 20.21 -26.61
N THR A 344 -6.62 19.23 -27.48
CA THR A 344 -6.86 17.81 -27.19
C THR A 344 -5.99 17.33 -26.01
N GLN A 345 -4.72 17.75 -25.97
CA GLN A 345 -3.81 17.43 -24.87
C GLN A 345 -4.37 17.91 -23.53
N ARG A 346 -4.79 19.17 -23.46
CA ARG A 346 -5.33 19.78 -22.24
C ARG A 346 -6.60 19.06 -21.77
N ARG A 347 -7.51 18.76 -22.68
CA ARG A 347 -8.79 18.08 -22.37
C ARG A 347 -8.54 16.71 -21.74
N LEU A 348 -7.72 15.87 -22.37
CA LEU A 348 -7.40 14.55 -21.83
C LEU A 348 -6.60 14.64 -20.53
N ALA A 349 -5.69 15.62 -20.40
CA ALA A 349 -4.98 15.87 -19.16
C ALA A 349 -5.92 16.27 -18.03
N ALA A 350 -6.94 17.10 -18.30
CA ALA A 350 -7.93 17.52 -17.31
C ALA A 350 -8.82 16.37 -16.85
N MET A 351 -9.28 15.51 -17.78
CA MET A 351 -10.04 14.30 -17.42
C MET A 351 -9.19 13.32 -16.61
N GLN A 352 -7.91 13.13 -16.96
CA GLN A 352 -6.98 12.32 -16.16
C GLN A 352 -6.79 12.94 -14.77
N ALA A 353 -6.57 14.25 -14.67
CA ALA A 353 -6.38 14.93 -13.40
C ALA A 353 -7.59 14.79 -12.47
N GLU A 354 -8.81 14.96 -12.98
CA GLU A 354 -10.04 14.71 -12.23
C GLU A 354 -10.08 13.26 -11.75
N ALA A 355 -9.90 12.30 -12.65
CA ALA A 355 -10.01 10.89 -12.32
C ALA A 355 -8.97 10.43 -11.27
N PHE A 356 -7.73 10.91 -11.38
CA PHE A 356 -6.69 10.67 -10.37
C PHE A 356 -6.95 11.43 -9.07
N SER A 357 -7.58 12.59 -9.10
CA SER A 357 -7.95 13.31 -7.87
C SER A 357 -9.00 12.53 -7.05
N VAL A 358 -9.91 11.83 -7.73
CA VAL A 358 -10.86 10.92 -7.07
C VAL A 358 -10.14 9.65 -6.61
N ALA A 359 -9.34 9.02 -7.48
CA ALA A 359 -8.64 7.78 -7.17
C ALA A 359 -7.55 7.91 -6.09
N ASN A 360 -7.02 9.09 -5.84
CA ASN A 360 -5.99 9.29 -4.81
C ASN A 360 -6.56 9.74 -3.45
N ARG A 361 -7.87 10.00 -3.35
CA ARG A 361 -8.49 10.38 -2.07
C ARG A 361 -8.62 9.17 -1.12
N PRO A 362 -8.48 9.40 0.19
CA PRO A 362 -8.79 8.39 1.20
C PRO A 362 -10.23 7.90 1.08
N GLU A 363 -10.49 6.62 1.38
CA GLU A 363 -11.82 6.01 1.22
C GLU A 363 -12.91 6.70 2.06
N GLY A 364 -12.57 7.24 3.24
CA GLY A 364 -13.51 7.93 4.11
C GLY A 364 -13.99 9.30 3.60
N ASP A 365 -13.32 9.86 2.58
CA ASP A 365 -13.61 11.18 2.02
C ASP A 365 -14.35 11.10 0.68
N LEU A 366 -14.78 9.90 0.27
CA LEU A 366 -15.36 9.63 -1.05
C LEU A 366 -16.78 9.08 -0.95
N GLU A 367 -17.67 9.67 -1.73
CA GLU A 367 -19.03 9.15 -1.91
C GLU A 367 -19.08 8.11 -3.04
N GLU A 368 -19.91 7.07 -2.89
CA GLU A 368 -20.13 6.03 -3.92
C GLU A 368 -20.48 6.66 -5.29
N ALA A 369 -21.37 7.67 -5.27
CA ALA A 369 -21.83 8.36 -6.47
C ALA A 369 -20.68 9.07 -7.22
N GLU A 370 -19.70 9.60 -6.49
CA GLU A 370 -18.55 10.30 -7.07
C GLU A 370 -17.60 9.33 -7.77
N ILE A 371 -17.37 8.14 -7.18
CA ILE A 371 -16.58 7.08 -7.78
C ILE A 371 -17.25 6.58 -9.07
N ILE A 372 -18.57 6.33 -9.02
CA ILE A 372 -19.35 5.88 -10.17
C ILE A 372 -19.37 6.95 -11.28
N ALA A 373 -19.58 8.22 -10.94
CA ALA A 373 -19.53 9.32 -11.91
C ALA A 373 -18.17 9.41 -12.60
N THR A 374 -17.08 9.23 -11.85
CA THR A 374 -15.71 9.23 -12.40
C THR A 374 -15.47 8.03 -13.32
N LEU A 375 -15.91 6.84 -12.91
CA LEU A 375 -15.86 5.64 -13.76
C LEU A 375 -16.67 5.84 -15.04
N LYS A 376 -17.85 6.47 -14.96
CA LYS A 376 -18.69 6.83 -16.11
C LYS A 376 -17.98 7.79 -17.04
N MET A 377 -17.28 8.79 -16.51
CA MET A 377 -16.45 9.69 -17.33
C MET A 377 -15.34 8.92 -18.07
N CYS A 378 -14.59 8.06 -17.38
CA CYS A 378 -13.48 7.31 -17.97
C CYS A 378 -13.94 6.26 -19.00
N ILE A 379 -14.81 5.34 -18.59
CA ILE A 379 -15.26 4.23 -19.44
C ILE A 379 -16.28 4.70 -20.47
N GLY A 380 -17.23 5.56 -20.07
CA GLY A 380 -18.29 6.07 -20.95
C GLY A 380 -17.77 6.99 -22.07
N SER A 381 -16.63 7.66 -21.88
CA SER A 381 -15.96 8.39 -22.98
C SER A 381 -15.36 7.46 -24.03
N GLY A 382 -15.22 6.17 -23.72
CA GLY A 382 -14.54 5.19 -24.57
C GLY A 382 -13.03 5.40 -24.69
N MET A 383 -12.44 6.28 -23.87
CA MET A 383 -11.01 6.54 -23.86
C MET A 383 -10.24 5.58 -22.93
N TRP A 384 -10.82 5.20 -21.79
CA TRP A 384 -10.18 4.26 -20.86
C TRP A 384 -10.63 2.82 -21.09
N THR A 385 -9.70 1.88 -20.89
CA THR A 385 -10.01 0.47 -20.68
C THR A 385 -10.14 0.18 -19.19
N TRP A 386 -10.73 -0.96 -18.84
CA TRP A 386 -10.82 -1.44 -17.45
C TRP A 386 -9.47 -1.67 -16.76
N THR A 387 -8.38 -1.79 -17.53
CA THR A 387 -7.03 -2.05 -17.03
C THR A 387 -6.13 -0.82 -17.03
N ARG A 388 -6.60 0.32 -17.54
CA ARG A 388 -5.80 1.55 -17.60
C ARG A 388 -6.09 2.41 -16.38
N GLN A 389 -5.06 2.78 -15.63
CA GLN A 389 -5.24 3.70 -14.50
C GLN A 389 -5.85 5.05 -14.95
N PRO A 390 -6.71 5.66 -14.10
CA PRO A 390 -7.03 5.25 -12.72
C PRO A 390 -8.24 4.30 -12.58
N VAL A 391 -8.75 3.67 -13.66
CA VAL A 391 -9.95 2.82 -13.59
C VAL A 391 -9.79 1.62 -12.64
N PRO A 392 -8.69 0.83 -12.67
CA PRO A 392 -8.44 -0.20 -11.67
C PRO A 392 -8.53 0.31 -10.22
N GLU A 393 -7.95 1.47 -9.90
CA GLU A 393 -8.02 2.02 -8.55
C GLU A 393 -9.44 2.47 -8.17
N LEU A 394 -10.16 3.13 -9.09
CA LEU A 394 -11.56 3.49 -8.87
C LEU A 394 -12.44 2.25 -8.62
N CYS A 395 -12.20 1.15 -9.34
CA CYS A 395 -12.87 -0.13 -9.08
C CYS A 395 -12.52 -0.69 -7.70
N ARG A 396 -11.31 -0.44 -7.18
CA ARG A 396 -10.88 -0.87 -5.82
C ARG A 396 -11.67 -0.10 -4.78
N LYS A 397 -11.74 1.22 -4.93
CA LYS A 397 -12.51 2.08 -4.02
C LYS A 397 -13.99 1.76 -4.04
N LEU A 398 -14.56 1.51 -5.21
CA LEU A 398 -15.96 1.12 -5.34
C LEU A 398 -16.23 -0.23 -4.65
N PHE A 399 -15.30 -1.18 -4.79
CA PHE A 399 -15.36 -2.46 -4.08
C PHE A 399 -15.34 -2.26 -2.55
N GLY A 400 -14.40 -1.48 -2.02
CA GLY A 400 -14.34 -1.13 -0.60
C GLY A 400 -15.59 -0.38 -0.09
N ALA A 401 -16.12 0.53 -0.90
CA ALA A 401 -17.36 1.26 -0.60
C ALA A 401 -18.57 0.32 -0.49
N TYR A 402 -18.76 -0.61 -1.44
CA TYR A 402 -19.85 -1.59 -1.36
C TYR A 402 -19.71 -2.53 -0.16
N ILE A 403 -18.49 -2.95 0.19
CA ILE A 403 -18.26 -3.76 1.40
C ILE A 403 -18.68 -2.96 2.64
N SER A 404 -18.24 -1.71 2.73
CA SER A 404 -18.53 -0.83 3.87
C SER A 404 -20.02 -0.52 4.01
N ALA A 405 -20.72 -0.36 2.89
CA ALA A 405 -22.17 -0.16 2.84
C ALA A 405 -22.99 -1.45 3.09
N GLY A 406 -22.36 -2.63 3.13
CA GLY A 406 -23.06 -3.91 3.21
C GLY A 406 -23.77 -4.33 1.90
N SER A 407 -23.43 -3.71 0.77
CA SER A 407 -23.95 -4.01 -0.56
C SER A 407 -23.29 -5.27 -1.15
N VAL A 408 -23.47 -6.42 -0.48
CA VAL A 408 -22.70 -7.66 -0.71
C VAL A 408 -22.74 -8.13 -2.17
N TYR A 409 -23.92 -8.10 -2.82
CA TYR A 409 -24.05 -8.50 -4.23
C TYR A 409 -23.28 -7.60 -5.19
N ARG A 410 -23.34 -6.27 -4.99
CA ARG A 410 -22.58 -5.31 -5.80
C ARG A 410 -21.07 -5.47 -5.59
N ALA A 411 -20.66 -5.65 -4.33
CA ALA A 411 -19.27 -5.93 -3.98
C ALA A 411 -18.77 -7.21 -4.67
N PHE A 412 -19.55 -8.29 -4.64
CA PHE A 412 -19.22 -9.54 -5.32
C PHE A 412 -19.04 -9.35 -6.83
N ARG A 413 -19.96 -8.66 -7.50
CA ARG A 413 -19.88 -8.41 -8.95
C ARG A 413 -18.62 -7.63 -9.34
N ILE A 414 -18.35 -6.50 -8.68
CA ILE A 414 -17.15 -5.72 -8.98
C ILE A 414 -15.86 -6.47 -8.57
N GLY A 415 -15.90 -7.25 -7.48
CA GLY A 415 -14.81 -8.13 -7.06
C GLY A 415 -14.48 -9.20 -8.11
N LEU A 416 -15.49 -9.83 -8.72
CA LEU A 416 -15.31 -10.77 -9.83
C LEU A 416 -14.70 -10.07 -11.06
N LYS A 417 -15.20 -8.88 -11.43
CA LYS A 417 -14.61 -8.07 -12.52
C LYS A 417 -13.14 -7.81 -12.26
N ARG A 418 -12.78 -7.41 -11.03
CA ARG A 418 -11.38 -7.20 -10.65
C ARG A 418 -10.56 -8.48 -10.79
N HIS A 419 -11.01 -9.58 -10.18
CA HIS A 419 -10.29 -10.84 -10.11
C HIS A 419 -10.06 -11.50 -11.48
N PHE A 420 -11.05 -11.49 -12.38
CA PHE A 420 -10.95 -12.15 -13.68
C PHE A 420 -10.45 -11.21 -14.79
N GLU A 421 -10.88 -9.96 -14.82
CA GLU A 421 -10.68 -9.09 -15.98
C GLU A 421 -9.64 -7.98 -15.79
N ILE A 422 -9.29 -7.61 -14.55
CA ILE A 422 -8.42 -6.46 -14.27
C ILE A 422 -7.09 -6.90 -13.66
N THR A 423 -7.10 -7.44 -12.44
CA THR A 423 -5.88 -7.69 -11.65
C THR A 423 -4.91 -8.67 -12.31
N PRO A 424 -5.31 -9.74 -13.03
CA PRO A 424 -4.35 -10.60 -13.71
C PRO A 424 -3.59 -9.91 -14.85
N LYS A 425 -4.17 -8.86 -15.44
CA LYS A 425 -3.55 -8.11 -16.55
C LYS A 425 -2.55 -7.06 -16.05
N ILE A 426 -2.81 -6.47 -14.89
CA ILE A 426 -1.93 -5.45 -14.29
C ILE A 426 -0.91 -6.04 -13.29
N TYR A 427 -1.23 -7.20 -12.71
CA TYR A 427 -0.37 -7.96 -11.80
C TYR A 427 -0.21 -9.42 -12.29
N PRO A 428 0.78 -9.68 -13.16
CA PRO A 428 0.94 -11.00 -13.79
C PRO A 428 1.22 -12.13 -12.80
N GLN A 429 1.91 -11.84 -11.70
CA GLN A 429 2.22 -12.83 -10.66
C GLN A 429 0.96 -13.18 -9.88
N THR A 430 0.58 -14.45 -9.85
CA THR A 430 -0.59 -14.94 -9.08
C THR A 430 -0.48 -14.69 -7.59
N PHE A 431 0.75 -14.60 -7.09
CA PHE A 431 1.07 -14.36 -5.69
C PHE A 431 1.33 -12.88 -5.37
N SER A 432 1.00 -11.93 -6.25
CA SER A 432 1.17 -10.51 -5.93
C SER A 432 0.35 -10.11 -4.71
N PRO A 433 0.85 -9.21 -3.83
CA PRO A 433 0.11 -8.75 -2.66
C PRO A 433 -1.31 -8.28 -2.99
N ASP A 434 -1.47 -7.43 -4.01
CA ASP A 434 -2.76 -6.90 -4.45
C ASP A 434 -3.75 -8.00 -4.82
N ARG A 435 -3.31 -9.04 -5.55
CA ARG A 435 -4.18 -10.15 -5.95
C ARG A 435 -4.60 -10.96 -4.74
N LEU A 436 -3.70 -11.21 -3.79
CA LEU A 436 -4.02 -12.00 -2.60
C LEU A 436 -4.96 -11.26 -1.66
N ILE A 437 -4.79 -9.95 -1.48
CA ILE A 437 -5.70 -9.12 -0.67
C ILE A 437 -7.08 -9.06 -1.32
N ASP A 438 -7.15 -8.79 -2.63
CA ASP A 438 -8.43 -8.76 -3.37
C ASP A 438 -9.15 -10.11 -3.32
N LEU A 439 -8.39 -11.20 -3.45
CA LEU A 439 -8.92 -12.55 -3.39
C LEU A 439 -9.43 -12.92 -2.00
N TRP A 440 -8.76 -12.46 -0.93
CA TRP A 440 -9.25 -12.62 0.44
C TRP A 440 -10.56 -11.88 0.68
N ALA A 441 -10.65 -10.62 0.24
CA ALA A 441 -11.87 -9.83 0.34
C ALA A 441 -13.01 -10.47 -0.46
N LEU A 442 -12.75 -10.89 -1.70
CA LEU A 442 -13.72 -11.57 -2.55
C LEU A 442 -14.19 -12.90 -1.95
N SER A 443 -13.26 -13.71 -1.41
CA SER A 443 -13.59 -14.95 -0.68
C SER A 443 -14.52 -14.66 0.49
N THR A 444 -14.20 -13.65 1.29
CA THR A 444 -15.03 -13.31 2.47
C THR A 444 -16.42 -12.83 2.09
N ILE A 445 -16.55 -12.01 1.04
CA ILE A 445 -17.85 -11.56 0.51
C ILE A 445 -18.66 -12.73 -0.02
N THR A 446 -18.00 -13.68 -0.70
CA THR A 446 -18.66 -14.89 -1.21
C THR A 446 -19.21 -15.73 -0.05
N ASN A 447 -18.48 -15.85 1.05
CA ASN A 447 -18.97 -16.50 2.26
C ASN A 447 -20.17 -15.76 2.88
N VAL A 448 -20.16 -14.42 2.91
CA VAL A 448 -21.29 -13.62 3.39
C VAL A 448 -22.53 -13.82 2.50
N LEU A 449 -22.37 -13.94 1.17
CA LEU A 449 -23.46 -14.27 0.25
C LEU A 449 -24.05 -15.67 0.51
N CYS A 450 -23.24 -16.62 0.98
CA CYS A 450 -23.73 -17.94 1.39
C CYS A 450 -24.49 -17.92 2.72
N GLY A 451 -24.47 -16.80 3.44
CA GLY A 451 -25.11 -16.66 4.74
C GLY A 451 -26.62 -16.44 4.67
N PRO A 452 -27.35 -16.71 5.76
CA PRO A 452 -28.82 -16.64 5.80
C PRO A 452 -29.39 -15.24 5.53
N ALA A 453 -28.60 -14.18 5.76
CA ALA A 453 -29.00 -12.81 5.46
C ALA A 453 -29.12 -12.51 3.94
N ASN A 454 -28.58 -13.39 3.08
CA ASN A 454 -28.58 -13.22 1.62
C ASN A 454 -29.26 -14.40 0.91
N GLN A 455 -30.17 -15.11 1.60
CA GLN A 455 -30.78 -16.35 1.12
C GLN A 455 -31.45 -16.23 -0.25
N GLU A 456 -32.18 -15.13 -0.51
CA GLU A 456 -32.85 -14.90 -1.80
C GLU A 456 -31.84 -14.81 -2.96
N ILE A 457 -30.77 -14.04 -2.76
CA ILE A 457 -29.69 -13.88 -3.75
C ILE A 457 -28.95 -15.21 -3.95
N TYR A 458 -28.68 -15.93 -2.86
CA TYR A 458 -28.04 -17.24 -2.90
C TYR A 458 -28.84 -18.24 -3.75
N GLU A 459 -30.17 -18.30 -3.56
CA GLU A 459 -31.05 -19.17 -4.33
C GLU A 459 -31.13 -18.77 -5.81
N GLU A 460 -31.04 -17.48 -6.14
CA GLU A 460 -30.98 -17.00 -7.52
C GLU A 460 -29.71 -17.46 -8.24
N PHE A 461 -28.56 -17.42 -7.57
CA PHE A 461 -27.31 -17.97 -8.11
C PHE A 461 -27.42 -19.47 -8.34
N ALA A 462 -27.98 -20.21 -7.39
CA ALA A 462 -28.18 -21.66 -7.52
C ALA A 462 -29.08 -22.00 -8.74
N LYS A 463 -30.19 -21.26 -8.93
CA LYS A 463 -31.07 -21.40 -10.10
C LYS A 463 -30.35 -21.08 -11.42
N SER A 464 -29.38 -20.17 -11.38
CA SER A 464 -28.56 -19.77 -12.53
C SER A 464 -27.35 -20.69 -12.76
N GLY A 465 -27.23 -21.80 -12.02
CA GLY A 465 -26.12 -22.74 -12.14
C GLY A 465 -24.80 -22.26 -11.54
N VAL A 466 -24.83 -21.27 -10.64
CA VAL A 466 -23.66 -20.74 -9.94
C VAL A 466 -23.64 -21.29 -8.51
N ASP A 467 -22.66 -22.12 -8.22
CA ASP A 467 -22.47 -22.72 -6.89
C ASP A 467 -21.53 -21.82 -6.05
N LEU A 468 -22.12 -20.95 -5.23
CA LEU A 468 -21.38 -20.01 -4.38
C LEU A 468 -20.50 -20.70 -3.32
N PRO A 469 -20.91 -21.81 -2.67
CA PRO A 469 -20.03 -22.55 -1.76
C PRO A 469 -18.78 -23.08 -2.46
N LYS A 470 -18.90 -23.63 -3.68
CA LYS A 470 -17.74 -24.02 -4.50
C LYS A 470 -16.87 -22.81 -4.84
N ALA A 471 -17.48 -21.68 -5.21
CA ALA A 471 -16.75 -20.44 -5.51
C ALA A 471 -15.93 -19.95 -4.32
N TYR A 472 -16.55 -19.88 -3.13
CA TYR A 472 -15.89 -19.48 -1.88
C TYR A 472 -14.68 -20.38 -1.59
N PHE A 473 -14.86 -21.70 -1.66
CA PHE A 473 -13.76 -22.65 -1.45
C PHE A 473 -12.64 -22.47 -2.49
N GLY A 474 -12.99 -22.25 -3.76
CA GLY A 474 -12.04 -22.01 -4.83
C GLY A 474 -11.16 -20.78 -4.60
N PHE A 475 -11.76 -19.66 -4.21
CA PHE A 475 -11.02 -18.44 -3.89
C PHE A 475 -10.11 -18.61 -2.68
N LEU A 476 -10.59 -19.29 -1.64
CA LEU A 476 -9.78 -19.58 -0.44
C LEU A 476 -8.59 -20.50 -0.76
N LEU A 477 -8.78 -21.51 -1.62
CA LEU A 477 -7.70 -22.38 -2.08
C LEU A 477 -6.66 -21.65 -2.92
N GLU A 478 -7.07 -20.84 -3.89
CA GLU A 478 -6.11 -20.08 -4.71
C GLU A 478 -5.27 -19.14 -3.84
N LEU A 479 -5.89 -18.48 -2.84
CA LEU A 479 -5.19 -17.66 -1.87
C LEU A 479 -4.16 -18.49 -1.09
N ARG A 480 -4.59 -19.64 -0.55
CA ARG A 480 -3.75 -20.56 0.22
C ARG A 480 -2.55 -21.07 -0.58
N ASP A 481 -2.76 -21.48 -1.83
CA ASP A 481 -1.71 -22.01 -2.71
C ASP A 481 -0.61 -20.96 -3.00
N ASN A 482 -0.97 -19.67 -2.98
CA ASN A 482 -0.05 -18.57 -3.27
C ASN A 482 0.54 -17.89 -2.03
N LEU A 483 -0.08 -18.06 -0.84
CA LEU A 483 0.38 -17.47 0.42
C LEU A 483 1.87 -17.73 0.75
N PRO A 484 2.41 -18.97 0.62
CA PRO A 484 3.81 -19.25 0.95
C PRO A 484 4.82 -18.38 0.18
N LYS A 485 4.47 -18.00 -1.05
CA LYS A 485 5.29 -17.16 -1.94
C LYS A 485 5.23 -15.67 -1.61
N MET A 486 4.35 -15.23 -0.69
CA MET A 486 4.18 -13.81 -0.39
C MET A 486 4.12 -13.48 1.11
N TYR A 487 3.05 -13.83 1.80
CA TYR A 487 2.92 -13.54 3.23
C TYR A 487 3.52 -14.64 4.10
N GLY A 488 3.50 -15.89 3.63
CA GLY A 488 3.85 -17.06 4.44
C GLY A 488 2.71 -17.48 5.37
N VAL A 489 2.61 -18.79 5.61
CA VAL A 489 1.52 -19.40 6.41
C VAL A 489 1.56 -18.99 7.88
N ASP A 490 2.74 -18.72 8.42
CA ASP A 490 2.91 -18.32 9.83
C ASP A 490 2.74 -16.81 10.07
N SER A 491 2.47 -16.02 9.02
CA SER A 491 2.15 -14.61 9.18
C SER A 491 0.79 -14.42 9.89
N PRO A 492 0.50 -13.25 10.48
CA PRO A 492 -0.84 -12.96 10.99
C PRO A 492 -1.95 -13.23 9.96
N PHE A 493 -1.73 -12.84 8.71
CA PHE A 493 -2.67 -13.10 7.61
C PHE A 493 -2.73 -14.58 7.23
N GLY A 494 -1.59 -15.25 7.11
CA GLY A 494 -1.51 -16.68 6.81
C GLY A 494 -2.25 -17.53 7.84
N ARG A 495 -2.11 -17.23 9.14
CA ARG A 495 -2.84 -17.92 10.21
C ARG A 495 -4.35 -17.74 10.12
N VAL A 496 -4.81 -16.56 9.70
CA VAL A 496 -6.23 -16.31 9.48
C VAL A 496 -6.73 -17.19 8.34
N VAL A 497 -6.03 -17.21 7.20
CA VAL A 497 -6.41 -18.02 6.03
C VAL A 497 -6.38 -19.52 6.34
N GLU A 498 -5.31 -20.03 6.97
CA GLU A 498 -5.21 -21.44 7.37
C GLU A 498 -6.27 -21.81 8.41
N GLY A 499 -6.58 -20.91 9.35
CA GLY A 499 -7.65 -21.11 10.32
C GLY A 499 -9.03 -21.23 9.66
N THR A 500 -9.34 -20.33 8.73
CA THR A 500 -10.58 -20.37 7.94
C THR A 500 -10.65 -21.65 7.10
N TYR A 501 -9.54 -22.03 6.46
CA TYR A 501 -9.45 -23.26 5.68
C TYR A 501 -9.71 -24.51 6.56
N ALA A 502 -9.04 -24.61 7.71
CA ALA A 502 -9.22 -25.73 8.63
C ALA A 502 -10.66 -25.85 9.14
N GLN A 503 -11.31 -24.72 9.45
CA GLN A 503 -12.73 -24.72 9.84
C GLN A 503 -13.66 -25.19 8.73
N LEU A 504 -13.38 -24.79 7.49
CA LEU A 504 -14.17 -25.19 6.32
C LEU A 504 -14.01 -26.69 6.03
N MET A 505 -12.78 -27.20 6.06
CA MET A 505 -12.50 -28.63 5.88
C MET A 505 -13.09 -29.50 7.00
N ALA A 506 -13.11 -29.02 8.24
CA ALA A 506 -13.71 -29.76 9.36
C ALA A 506 -15.23 -29.92 9.28
N ARG A 507 -15.92 -29.06 8.51
CA ARG A 507 -17.37 -29.10 8.30
C ARG A 507 -17.78 -29.93 7.08
N GLY A 508 -16.84 -30.22 6.18
CA GLY A 508 -17.09 -30.93 4.93
C GLY A 508 -16.84 -32.43 5.03
N ASP A 509 -17.56 -33.20 4.22
CA ASP A 509 -17.36 -34.64 4.01
C ASP A 509 -16.44 -34.97 2.83
N ARG A 510 -16.04 -33.94 2.06
CA ARG A 510 -15.23 -34.06 0.84
C ARG A 510 -13.74 -33.83 1.11
N THR A 511 -12.91 -34.59 0.41
CA THR A 511 -11.46 -34.38 0.39
C THR A 511 -11.11 -33.10 -0.39
N GLU A 512 -9.94 -32.53 -0.10
CA GLU A 512 -9.42 -31.36 -0.84
C GLU A 512 -9.36 -31.63 -2.36
N ALA A 513 -8.95 -32.83 -2.76
CA ALA A 513 -8.88 -33.24 -4.17
C ALA A 513 -10.25 -33.21 -4.86
N GLN A 514 -11.28 -33.76 -4.21
CA GLN A 514 -12.65 -33.71 -4.74
C GLN A 514 -13.16 -32.27 -4.85
N LEU A 515 -12.88 -31.42 -3.86
CA LEU A 515 -13.28 -30.03 -3.88
C LEU A 515 -12.56 -29.23 -4.98
N ARG A 516 -11.28 -29.50 -5.25
CA ARG A 516 -10.52 -28.88 -6.36
C ARG A 516 -11.13 -29.18 -7.72
N GLU A 517 -11.60 -30.40 -7.96
CA GLU A 517 -12.30 -30.73 -9.22
C GLU A 517 -13.63 -29.98 -9.34
N LEU A 518 -14.39 -29.88 -8.25
CA LEU A 518 -15.66 -29.17 -8.23
C LEU A 518 -15.51 -27.67 -8.46
N VAL A 519 -14.44 -27.05 -7.95
CA VAL A 519 -14.13 -25.63 -8.20
C VAL A 519 -13.97 -25.35 -9.70
N LYS A 520 -13.37 -26.27 -10.47
CA LYS A 520 -13.19 -26.10 -11.92
C LYS A 520 -14.53 -25.96 -12.66
N GLU A 521 -15.58 -26.60 -12.16
CA GLU A 521 -16.94 -26.50 -12.74
C GLU A 521 -17.56 -25.13 -12.50
N ALA A 522 -17.24 -24.47 -11.37
CA ALA A 522 -17.85 -23.19 -10.98
C ALA A 522 -17.20 -21.96 -11.64
N LEU A 523 -15.90 -22.04 -11.94
CA LEU A 523 -15.11 -20.91 -12.47
C LEU A 523 -15.68 -20.28 -13.75
N PRO A 524 -16.09 -21.03 -14.80
CA PRO A 524 -16.57 -20.45 -16.04
C PRO A 524 -17.80 -19.54 -15.85
N SER A 525 -18.74 -19.94 -14.98
CA SER A 525 -19.94 -19.16 -14.70
C SER A 525 -19.62 -17.83 -14.00
N LEU A 526 -18.63 -17.83 -13.10
CA LEU A 526 -18.15 -16.63 -12.42
C LEU A 526 -17.44 -15.66 -13.38
N GLU A 527 -16.65 -16.19 -14.32
CA GLU A 527 -16.00 -15.39 -15.34
C GLU A 527 -17.02 -14.72 -16.29
N ILE A 528 -18.11 -15.41 -16.63
CA ILE A 528 -19.22 -14.82 -17.40
C ILE A 528 -19.85 -13.64 -16.64
N ILE A 529 -20.07 -13.77 -15.33
CA ILE A 529 -20.59 -12.67 -14.50
C ILE A 529 -19.62 -11.49 -14.52
N ALA A 530 -18.33 -11.75 -14.34
CA ALA A 530 -17.28 -10.73 -14.40
C ALA A 530 -17.31 -9.96 -15.73
N ARG A 531 -17.42 -10.66 -16.87
CA ARG A 531 -17.47 -10.04 -18.20
C ARG A 531 -18.70 -9.17 -18.42
N LYS A 532 -19.84 -9.55 -17.84
CA LYS A 532 -21.11 -8.81 -17.90
C LYS A 532 -21.17 -7.57 -17.01
N VAL A 533 -20.20 -7.35 -16.12
CA VAL A 533 -20.13 -6.08 -15.38
C VAL A 533 -19.66 -4.99 -16.32
N ASP A 534 -20.57 -4.06 -16.62
CA ASP A 534 -20.34 -2.83 -17.37
C ASP A 534 -20.67 -1.60 -16.51
N ILE A 535 -20.43 -0.42 -17.08
CA ILE A 535 -20.58 0.85 -16.38
C ILE A 535 -22.03 1.19 -16.01
N ASP A 536 -23.00 0.72 -16.79
CA ASP A 536 -24.42 0.96 -16.55
C ASP A 536 -24.95 0.06 -15.43
N SER A 537 -24.27 -1.07 -15.21
CA SER A 537 -24.60 -2.05 -14.18
C SER A 537 -23.94 -1.81 -12.81
N LEU A 538 -23.12 -0.75 -12.66
CA LEU A 538 -22.46 -0.36 -11.40
C LEU A 538 -23.41 0.39 -10.46
#